data_AF-A0A2N8M182-F1
#
_entry.id   AF-A0A2N8M182-F1
#
_cell.length_a   1.000
_cell.length_b   1.000
_cell.length_c   1.000
_cell.angle_alpha   90.00
_cell.angle_beta   90.00
_cell.angle_gamma   90.00
#
_symmetry.space_group_name_H-M   'P 1'
#
loop_
_entity.id
_entity.type
_entity.pdbx_description
1 polymer ?
#
loop_
_entity_poly.entity_id
_entity_poly.type
_entity_poly.pdbx_seq_one_letter_code
_entity_poly.pdbx_strand_id
1 'polypeptide(L)'
;MNSAIVLKLHLFGVAFWLGVVGVEFLLERRRALSREHGYLVARLHERIDLCLEMPAFLLVLVTGLLLLDVEQLSGVYLLKVLAGLVAVSGNLLCLWPVMCRKLAADRGDLPRVIHYSNVIDRISVVAIPAGLFAFACGVWLVISR
;
A
#
# COMPACT_ATOMS: atom_id res chain seq x y z
N MET A 1 -3.49 -11.71 23.67
CA MET A 1 -4.61 -11.34 22.78
C MET A 1 -5.03 -12.59 22.02
N ASN A 2 -6.32 -12.87 21.81
CA ASN A 2 -6.76 -14.08 21.10
C ASN A 2 -6.29 -14.03 19.63
N SER A 3 -5.43 -14.95 19.21
CA SER A 3 -4.83 -14.98 17.86
C SER A 3 -5.88 -14.96 16.74
N ALA A 4 -7.07 -15.53 16.98
CA ALA A 4 -8.16 -15.49 16.00
C ALA A 4 -8.72 -14.07 15.80
N ILE A 5 -8.75 -13.24 16.85
CA ILE A 5 -9.18 -11.84 16.75
C ILE A 5 -8.13 -11.04 15.97
N VAL A 6 -6.84 -11.24 16.28
CA VAL A 6 -5.73 -10.58 15.59
C VAL A 6 -5.75 -10.90 14.10
N LEU A 7 -5.95 -12.17 13.74
CA LEU A 7 -6.05 -12.61 12.35
C LEU A 7 -7.23 -11.96 11.62
N LYS A 8 -8.41 -11.88 12.25
CA LYS A 8 -9.58 -11.22 11.64
C LYS A 8 -9.31 -9.73 11.39
N LEU A 9 -8.71 -9.03 12.36
CA LEU A 9 -8.32 -7.63 12.21
C LEU A 9 -7.27 -7.44 11.11
N HIS A 10 -6.28 -8.35 11.04
CA HIS A 10 -5.26 -8.32 10.00
C HIS A 10 -5.89 -8.47 8.60
N LEU A 11 -6.74 -9.48 8.41
CA LEU A 11 -7.42 -9.72 7.13
C LEU A 11 -8.36 -8.58 6.75
N PHE A 12 -9.07 -8.01 7.73
CA PHE A 12 -9.87 -6.81 7.50
C PHE A 12 -9.00 -5.64 7.03
N GLY A 13 -7.88 -5.38 7.70
CA GLY A 13 -6.93 -4.33 7.33
C GLY A 13 -6.37 -4.53 5.92
N VAL A 14 -5.97 -5.77 5.57
CA VAL A 14 -5.48 -6.11 4.22
C VAL A 14 -6.57 -5.89 3.17
N ALA A 15 -7.79 -6.37 3.41
CA ALA A 15 -8.90 -6.22 2.48
C ALA A 15 -9.29 -4.73 2.29
N PHE A 16 -9.30 -3.97 3.38
CA PHE A 16 -9.56 -2.54 3.34
C PHE A 16 -8.46 -1.80 2.55
N TRP A 17 -7.19 -2.08 2.83
CA TRP A 17 -6.06 -1.51 2.11
C TRP A 17 -6.12 -1.81 0.60
N LEU A 18 -6.40 -3.06 0.21
CA LEU A 18 -6.61 -3.41 -1.20
C LEU A 18 -7.76 -2.63 -1.85
N GLY A 19 -8.83 -2.37 -1.10
CA GLY A 19 -9.94 -1.52 -1.55
C GLY A 19 -9.51 -0.07 -1.80
N VAL A 20 -8.69 0.50 -0.89
CA VAL A 20 -8.13 1.84 -1.04
C VAL A 20 -7.26 1.93 -2.29
N VAL A 21 -6.29 1.02 -2.45
CA VAL A 21 -5.43 0.95 -3.65
C VAL A 21 -6.26 0.81 -4.93
N GLY A 22 -7.36 0.06 -4.90
CA GLY A 22 -8.28 -0.05 -6.03
C GLY A 22 -8.94 1.28 -6.40
N VAL A 23 -9.37 2.07 -5.41
CA VAL A 23 -9.92 3.42 -5.62
C VAL A 23 -8.85 4.36 -6.19
N GLU A 24 -7.64 4.32 -5.65
CA GLU A 24 -6.53 5.15 -6.13
C GLU A 24 -6.15 4.85 -7.57
N PHE A 25 -6.08 3.57 -7.95
CA PHE A 25 -5.84 3.17 -9.32
C PHE A 25 -6.86 3.81 -10.27
N LEU A 26 -8.14 3.84 -9.90
CA LEU A 26 -9.20 4.45 -10.72
C LEU A 26 -9.06 5.99 -10.80
N LEU A 27 -8.67 6.64 -9.70
CA LEU A 27 -8.41 8.08 -9.66
C LEU A 27 -7.19 8.46 -10.53
N GLU A 28 -6.11 7.70 -10.43
CA GLU A 28 -4.84 7.98 -11.08
C GLU A 28 -4.96 7.89 -12.61
N ARG A 29 -5.86 7.06 -13.15
CA ARG A 29 -6.18 7.02 -14.59
C ARG A 29 -6.70 8.34 -15.15
N ARG A 30 -7.28 9.20 -14.32
CA ARG A 30 -7.83 10.50 -14.73
C ARG A 30 -6.84 11.66 -14.59
N ARG A 31 -5.63 11.42 -14.05
CA ARG A 31 -4.64 12.49 -13.78
C ARG A 31 -4.21 13.26 -15.03
N ALA A 32 -4.25 12.62 -16.21
CA ALA A 32 -3.79 13.19 -17.47
C ALA A 32 -4.88 13.94 -18.26
N LEU A 33 -6.13 13.99 -17.78
CA LEU A 33 -7.23 14.64 -18.49
C LEU A 33 -7.02 16.16 -18.65
N SER A 34 -6.51 16.82 -17.62
CA SER A 34 -6.11 18.23 -17.65
C SER A 34 -5.14 18.54 -16.51
N ARG A 35 -4.51 19.72 -16.56
CA ARG A 35 -3.63 20.20 -15.46
C ARG A 35 -4.38 20.27 -14.13
N GLU A 36 -5.60 20.81 -14.16
CA GLU A 36 -6.48 20.89 -12.99
C GLU A 36 -6.79 19.50 -12.42
N HIS A 37 -7.08 18.52 -13.28
CA HIS A 37 -7.28 17.13 -12.83
C HIS A 37 -6.02 16.55 -12.20
N GLY A 38 -4.85 16.76 -12.79
CA GLY A 38 -3.57 16.31 -12.21
C GLY A 38 -3.33 16.87 -10.81
N TYR A 39 -3.63 18.15 -10.59
CA TYR A 39 -3.49 18.78 -9.28
C TYR A 39 -4.55 18.30 -8.28
N LEU A 40 -5.78 18.08 -8.73
CA LEU A 40 -6.85 17.53 -7.89
C LEU A 40 -6.51 16.09 -7.46
N VAL A 41 -6.08 15.24 -8.39
CA VAL A 41 -5.66 13.86 -8.09
C VAL A 41 -4.51 13.84 -7.10
N ALA A 42 -3.49 14.70 -7.27
CA ALA A 42 -2.39 14.79 -6.31
C ALA A 42 -2.86 15.13 -4.88
N ARG A 43 -3.81 16.05 -4.74
CA ARG A 43 -4.40 16.43 -3.44
C ARG A 43 -5.31 15.35 -2.85
N LEU A 44 -6.07 14.65 -3.70
CA LEU A 44 -6.94 13.56 -3.24
C LEU A 44 -6.13 12.35 -2.80
N HIS A 45 -5.11 11.96 -3.57
CA HIS A 45 -4.24 10.84 -3.24
C HIS A 45 -3.54 11.06 -1.90
N GLU A 46 -2.99 12.25 -1.62
CA GLU A 46 -2.40 12.55 -0.31
C GLU A 46 -3.41 12.41 0.85
N ARG A 47 -4.66 12.85 0.65
CA ARG A 47 -5.70 12.70 1.68
C ARG A 47 -6.11 11.24 1.87
N ILE A 48 -6.24 10.48 0.79
CA ILE A 48 -6.54 9.05 0.84
C ILE A 48 -5.43 8.32 1.59
N ASP A 49 -4.18 8.62 1.26
CA ASP A 49 -3.03 8.04 1.94
C ASP A 49 -3.05 8.32 3.44
N LEU A 50 -3.16 9.59 3.82
CA LEU A 50 -3.08 9.97 5.23
C LEU A 50 -4.30 9.52 6.06
N CYS A 51 -5.50 9.56 5.49
CA CYS A 51 -6.74 9.29 6.23
C CYS A 51 -7.18 7.83 6.17
N LEU A 52 -6.83 7.08 5.12
CA LEU A 52 -7.35 5.73 4.89
C LEU A 52 -6.22 4.70 4.77
N GLU A 53 -5.23 4.95 3.91
CA GLU A 53 -4.14 4.00 3.67
C GLU A 53 -3.27 3.83 4.91
N MET A 54 -2.73 4.90 5.48
CA MET A 54 -1.81 4.86 6.61
C MET A 54 -2.41 4.23 7.87
N PRO A 55 -3.67 4.53 8.27
CA PRO A 55 -4.32 3.81 9.36
C PRO A 55 -4.48 2.31 9.09
N ALA A 56 -4.87 1.94 7.87
CA ALA A 56 -5.02 0.52 7.48
C ALA A 56 -3.66 -0.19 7.44
N PHE A 57 -2.65 0.45 6.88
CA PHE A 57 -1.26 0.01 6.86
C PHE A 57 -0.73 -0.23 8.27
N LEU A 58 -0.93 0.73 9.20
CA LEU A 58 -0.50 0.58 10.59
C LEU A 58 -1.19 -0.61 11.26
N LEU A 59 -2.50 -0.79 11.03
CA LEU A 59 -3.23 -1.95 11.52
C LEU A 59 -2.62 -3.25 10.99
N VAL A 60 -2.37 -3.33 9.68
CA VAL A 60 -1.77 -4.51 9.02
C VAL A 60 -0.36 -4.79 9.51
N LEU A 61 0.48 -3.76 9.68
CA LEU A 61 1.84 -3.88 10.17
C LEU A 61 1.86 -4.42 11.61
N VAL A 62 1.12 -3.78 12.51
CA VAL A 62 1.07 -4.19 13.92
C VAL A 62 0.52 -5.61 14.06
N THR A 63 -0.62 -5.89 13.41
CA THR A 63 -1.21 -7.23 13.48
C THR A 63 -0.34 -8.29 12.79
N GLY A 64 0.36 -7.94 11.71
CA GLY A 64 1.30 -8.83 11.03
C GLY A 64 2.50 -9.19 11.91
N LEU A 65 3.06 -8.22 12.64
CA LEU A 65 4.13 -8.47 13.62
C LEU A 65 3.66 -9.36 14.77
N LEU A 66 2.42 -9.18 15.24
CA LEU A 66 1.83 -10.02 16.29
C LEU A 66 1.51 -11.45 15.83
N LEU A 67 1.31 -11.65 14.52
CA LEU A 67 1.06 -12.95 13.90
C LEU A 67 2.34 -13.62 13.36
N LEU A 68 3.50 -12.96 13.51
CA LEU A 68 4.77 -13.49 13.06
C LEU A 68 5.20 -14.66 13.95
N ASP A 69 5.42 -15.82 13.35
CA ASP A 69 5.94 -17.02 13.99
C ASP A 69 7.35 -17.28 13.48
N VAL A 70 8.33 -16.88 14.30
CA VAL A 70 9.75 -16.93 13.95
C VAL A 70 10.25 -18.37 13.86
N GLU A 71 9.64 -19.31 14.60
CA GLU A 71 10.04 -20.71 14.59
C GLU A 71 9.65 -21.41 13.28
N GLN A 72 8.64 -20.89 12.58
CA GLN A 72 8.15 -21.41 11.30
C GLN A 72 8.70 -20.67 10.07
N LEU A 73 9.73 -19.82 10.21
CA LEU A 73 10.34 -19.03 9.11
C LEU A 73 11.08 -19.90 8.08
N SER A 74 10.33 -20.64 7.27
CA SER A 74 10.85 -21.46 6.19
C SER A 74 9.84 -21.57 5.04
N GLY A 75 10.31 -22.01 3.87
CA GLY A 75 9.47 -22.31 2.70
C GLY A 75 8.53 -21.16 2.30
N VAL A 76 7.26 -21.48 2.05
CA VAL A 76 6.24 -20.51 1.62
C VAL A 76 5.95 -19.45 2.70
N TYR A 77 6.12 -19.78 3.98
CA TYR A 77 5.93 -18.81 5.06
C TYR A 77 7.01 -17.72 5.03
N LEU A 78 8.27 -18.08 4.79
CA LEU A 78 9.35 -17.11 4.61
C LEU A 78 9.09 -16.20 3.38
N LEU A 79 8.66 -16.78 2.26
CA LEU A 79 8.32 -16.01 1.05
C LEU A 79 7.18 -15.01 1.31
N LYS A 80 6.15 -15.43 2.06
CA LYS A 80 5.05 -14.55 2.50
C LYS A 80 5.58 -13.37 3.29
N VAL A 81 6.45 -13.61 4.27
CA VAL A 81 7.01 -12.57 5.14
C VAL A 81 7.87 -11.59 4.35
N LEU A 82 8.77 -12.09 3.50
CA LEU A 82 9.64 -11.23 2.67
C LEU A 82 8.82 -10.36 1.71
N ALA A 83 7.82 -10.94 1.05
CA ALA A 83 6.94 -10.19 0.16
C ALA A 83 6.10 -9.15 0.93
N GLY A 84 5.62 -9.48 2.13
CA GLY A 84 4.96 -8.54 3.02
C GLY A 84 5.87 -7.38 3.43
N LEU A 85 7.13 -7.64 3.74
CA LEU A 85 8.12 -6.60 4.07
C LEU A 85 8.39 -5.67 2.88
N VAL A 86 8.46 -6.20 1.66
CA VAL A 86 8.60 -5.38 0.44
C VAL A 86 7.38 -4.48 0.26
N ALA A 87 6.17 -5.02 0.43
CA ALA A 87 4.93 -4.24 0.33
C ALA A 87 4.87 -3.13 1.39
N VAL A 88 5.19 -3.47 2.64
CA VAL A 88 5.22 -2.53 3.77
C VAL A 88 6.23 -1.41 3.54
N SER A 89 7.44 -1.76 3.10
CA SER A 89 8.50 -0.80 2.82
C SER A 89 8.13 0.10 1.64
N GLY A 90 7.53 -0.47 0.59
CA GLY A 90 7.04 0.27 -0.55
C GLY A 90 6.00 1.32 -0.17
N ASN A 91 5.03 0.96 0.68
CA ASN A 91 4.02 1.89 1.16
C ASN A 91 4.66 3.05 1.95
N LEU A 92 5.55 2.73 2.89
CA LEU A 92 6.25 3.75 3.69
C LEU A 92 7.11 4.69 2.82
N LEU A 93 7.80 4.16 1.81
CA LEU A 93 8.61 4.94 0.88
C LEU A 93 7.75 5.80 -0.06
N CYS A 94 6.50 5.40 -0.33
CA CYS A 94 5.58 6.13 -1.21
C CYS A 94 5.05 7.42 -0.57
N LEU A 95 5.00 7.48 0.77
CA LEU A 95 4.49 8.65 1.49
C LEU A 95 5.25 9.93 1.16
N TRP A 96 6.59 9.86 1.06
CA TRP A 96 7.43 11.01 0.74
C TRP A 96 7.10 11.64 -0.63
N PRO A 97 7.16 10.91 -1.77
CA PRO A 97 6.81 11.48 -3.07
C PRO A 97 5.35 11.91 -3.15
N VAL A 98 4.42 11.28 -2.43
CA VAL A 98 3.01 11.74 -2.35
C VAL A 98 2.92 13.14 -1.75
N MET A 99 3.56 13.36 -0.61
CA MET A 99 3.61 14.68 0.03
C MET A 99 4.29 15.71 -0.87
N CYS A 100 5.41 15.36 -1.50
CA CYS A 100 6.08 16.27 -2.43
C CYS A 100 5.24 16.58 -3.68
N ARG A 101 4.50 15.60 -4.22
CA ARG A 101 3.60 15.77 -5.35
C ARG A 101 2.47 16.74 -5.03
N LYS A 102 1.88 16.61 -3.83
CA LYS A 102 0.85 17.53 -3.33
C LYS A 102 1.39 18.95 -3.19
N LEU A 103 2.58 19.12 -2.61
CA LEU A 103 3.22 20.43 -2.50
C LEU A 103 3.53 21.06 -3.87
N ALA A 104 3.93 20.26 -4.85
CA ALA A 104 4.13 20.73 -6.22
C ALA A 104 2.81 21.16 -6.88
N ALA A 105 1.73 20.40 -6.67
CA ALA A 105 0.40 20.73 -7.17
C ALA A 105 -0.13 22.03 -6.56
N ASP A 106 0.07 22.26 -5.26
CA ASP A 106 -0.30 23.51 -4.57
C ASP A 106 0.46 24.72 -5.10
N ARG A 107 1.66 24.53 -5.65
CA ARG A 107 2.49 25.57 -6.28
C ARG A 107 2.23 25.72 -7.78
N GLY A 108 1.37 24.90 -8.38
CA GLY A 108 1.15 24.88 -9.83
C GLY A 108 2.36 24.39 -10.64
N ASP A 109 3.27 23.63 -10.03
CA ASP A 109 4.50 23.12 -10.65
C ASP A 109 4.26 21.76 -11.32
N LEU A 110 3.70 21.81 -12.53
CA LEU A 110 3.35 20.61 -13.31
C LEU A 110 4.55 19.67 -13.56
N PRO A 111 5.75 20.14 -13.95
CA PRO A 111 6.91 19.26 -14.11
C PRO A 111 7.23 18.45 -12.86
N ARG A 112 7.20 19.07 -11.67
CA ARG A 112 7.41 18.33 -10.41
C ARG A 112 6.27 17.36 -10.09
N VAL A 113 5.02 17.72 -10.38
CA VAL A 113 3.89 16.79 -10.22
C VAL A 113 4.10 15.52 -11.05
N ILE A 114 4.53 15.67 -12.31
CA ILE A 114 4.81 14.53 -13.19
C ILE A 114 6.00 13.72 -12.67
N HIS A 115 7.07 14.38 -12.23
CA HIS A 115 8.24 13.71 -11.66
C HIS A 115 7.86 12.80 -10.48
N TYR A 116 7.17 13.34 -9.48
CA TYR A 116 6.78 12.56 -8.31
C TYR A 116 5.73 11.49 -8.63
N SER A 117 4.84 11.72 -9.60
CA SER A 117 3.92 10.69 -10.08
C SER A 117 4.66 9.48 -10.65
N ASN A 118 5.72 9.71 -11.45
CA ASN A 118 6.54 8.62 -11.97
C ASN A 118 7.32 7.87 -10.86
N VAL A 119 7.72 8.57 -9.80
CA VAL A 119 8.37 7.94 -8.64
C VAL A 119 7.37 7.03 -7.91
N ILE A 120 6.15 7.52 -7.66
CA ILE A 120 5.05 6.75 -7.07
C ILE A 120 4.78 5.50 -7.92
N ASP A 121 4.56 5.66 -9.23
CA ASP A 121 4.27 4.55 -10.13
C ASP A 121 5.36 3.45 -10.07
N ARG A 122 6.65 3.83 -10.02
CA ARG A 122 7.76 2.88 -9.90
C ARG A 122 7.75 2.10 -8.59
N ILE A 123 7.43 2.77 -7.48
CA ILE A 123 7.31 2.12 -6.17
C ILE A 123 6.11 1.17 -6.19
N SER A 124 4.95 1.64 -6.67
CA SER A 124 3.69 0.87 -6.73
C SER A 124 3.79 -0.39 -7.59
N VAL A 125 4.54 -0.34 -8.71
CA VAL A 125 4.79 -1.50 -9.58
C VAL A 125 5.52 -2.64 -8.85
N VAL A 126 6.27 -2.34 -7.78
CA VAL A 126 6.93 -3.37 -6.96
C VAL A 126 6.10 -3.71 -5.72
N ALA A 127 5.61 -2.69 -5.01
CA ALA A 127 4.94 -2.84 -3.73
C ALA A 127 3.60 -3.58 -3.84
N ILE A 128 2.78 -3.23 -4.83
CA ILE A 128 1.44 -3.81 -4.99
C ILE A 128 1.55 -5.31 -5.35
N PRO A 129 2.34 -5.73 -6.35
CA PRO A 129 2.51 -7.16 -6.63
C PRO A 129 3.10 -7.94 -5.46
N ALA A 130 4.03 -7.35 -4.69
CA ALA A 130 4.56 -7.99 -3.49
C ALA A 130 3.46 -8.23 -2.44
N GLY A 131 2.58 -7.25 -2.22
CA GLY A 131 1.44 -7.39 -1.31
C GLY A 131 0.45 -8.48 -1.77
N LEU A 132 0.12 -8.52 -3.06
CA LEU A 132 -0.74 -9.55 -3.65
C LEU A 132 -0.10 -10.94 -3.54
N PHE A 133 1.20 -11.05 -3.76
CA PHE A 133 1.94 -12.30 -3.62
C PHE A 133 1.96 -12.78 -2.16
N ALA A 134 2.22 -11.88 -1.20
CA ALA A 134 2.14 -12.20 0.22
C ALA A 134 0.73 -12.67 0.66
N PHE A 135 -0.32 -12.08 0.07
CA PHE A 135 -1.69 -12.53 0.28
C PHE A 135 -1.91 -13.93 -0.30
N ALA A 136 -1.50 -14.18 -1.54
CA ALA A 136 -1.61 -15.48 -2.20
C ALA A 136 -0.87 -16.59 -1.44
N CYS A 137 0.35 -16.34 -0.96
CA CYS A 137 1.08 -17.28 -0.09
C CYS A 137 0.33 -17.56 1.22
N GLY A 138 -0.34 -16.55 1.79
CA GLY A 138 -1.18 -16.71 2.97
C GLY A 138 -2.37 -17.63 2.72
N VAL A 139 -3.08 -17.42 1.61
CA VAL A 139 -4.21 -18.26 1.20
C VAL A 139 -3.74 -19.70 0.94
N TRP A 140 -2.63 -19.87 0.23
CA TRP A 140 -2.03 -21.18 -0.03
C TRP A 140 -1.74 -21.95 1.27
N LEU A 141 -1.07 -21.30 2.23
CA LEU A 141 -0.77 -21.91 3.53
C LEU A 141 -2.01 -22.31 4.33
N VAL A 142 -3.16 -21.67 4.12
CA VAL A 142 -4.43 -22.04 4.76
C VAL A 142 -5.07 -23.25 4.07
N ILE A 143 -4.99 -23.33 2.73
CA ILE A 143 -5.60 -24.41 1.94
C ILE A 143 -4.77 -25.70 1.98
N SER A 144 -3.44 -25.57 2.05
CA SER A 144 -2.51 -26.72 2.07
C SER A 144 -2.28 -27.31 3.47
N ARG A 145 -2.96 -26.80 4.50
CA ARG A 145 -3.01 -27.37 5.84
C ARG A 145 -4.23 -28.29 5.96
#